data_AF-A0A109HIS5-F1
#
_entry.id   AF-A0A109HIS5-F1
#
_cell.length_a   1.000
_cell.length_b   1.000
_cell.length_c   1.000
_cell.angle_alpha   90.00
_cell.angle_beta   90.00
_cell.angle_gamma   90.00
#
_symmetry.space_group_name_H-M   'P 1'
#
loop_
_entity.id
_entity.type
_entity.pdbx_description
1 polymer ?
#
loop_
_entity_poly.entity_id
_entity_poly.type
_entity_poly.pdbx_seq_one_letter_code
_entity_poly.pdbx_strand_id
1 'polypeptide(L)'
;MNAELAALDKAKYAISSKMLEEDRGPTPQEQRVLDSRTALIKTRNEARDRQLANMLHALGPLETISAPKTTTSRLASVQQDVMQFNASKLRSAQEQGLQPAKFARHYARAERRLQSLRDSGAPFTNVQRLQRMMEGYDNLVNLENIVRHTDDQLQRMGGPRLMDSMPTLPEERTQMRENDYAEQEEAMRNGY
;
A
#
# COMPACT_ATOMS: atom_id res chain seq x y z
N MET A 1 21.54 4.01 21.90
CA MET A 1 21.89 3.91 20.48
C MET A 1 21.90 5.25 19.75
N ASN A 2 20.77 5.93 19.52
CA ASN A 2 20.79 7.18 18.72
C ASN A 2 21.62 8.32 19.36
N ALA A 3 21.53 8.50 20.68
CA ALA A 3 22.34 9.50 21.39
C ALA A 3 23.84 9.21 21.33
N GLU A 4 24.21 7.93 21.43
CA GLU A 4 25.59 7.46 21.33
C GLU A 4 26.14 7.66 19.91
N LEU A 5 25.36 7.35 18.89
CA LEU A 5 25.74 7.60 17.50
C LEU A 5 25.92 9.10 17.22
N ALA A 6 25.06 9.96 17.77
CA ALA A 6 25.21 11.42 17.64
C ALA A 6 26.50 11.95 18.31
N ALA A 7 26.88 11.40 19.47
CA ALA A 7 28.15 11.73 20.12
C ALA A 7 29.34 11.28 19.26
N LEU A 8 29.27 10.09 18.67
CA LEU A 8 30.30 9.56 17.77
C LEU A 8 30.35 10.29 16.43
N ASP A 9 29.24 10.80 15.91
CA ASP A 9 29.20 11.67 14.74
C ASP A 9 29.98 12.97 15.02
N LYS A 10 29.72 13.62 16.15
CA LYS A 10 30.47 14.80 16.58
C LYS A 10 31.97 14.51 16.72
N ALA A 11 32.32 13.38 17.32
CA ALA A 11 33.71 12.94 17.45
C ALA A 11 34.35 12.69 16.07
N LYS A 12 33.65 12.02 15.15
CA LYS A 12 34.12 11.79 13.77
C LYS A 12 34.42 13.10 13.06
N TYR A 13 33.56 14.12 13.19
CA TYR A 13 33.81 15.43 12.58
C TYR A 13 35.06 16.09 13.15
N ALA A 14 35.24 16.09 14.48
CA ALA A 14 36.43 16.63 15.12
C ALA A 14 37.72 15.91 14.66
N ILE A 15 37.68 14.57 14.57
CA ILE A 15 38.79 13.75 14.08
C ILE A 15 39.11 14.10 12.61
N SER A 16 38.09 14.20 11.76
CA SER A 16 38.27 14.56 10.34
C SER A 16 38.89 15.95 10.17
N SER A 17 38.52 16.93 11.00
CA SER A 17 39.13 18.27 10.98
C SER A 17 40.61 18.21 11.34
N LYS A 18 40.96 17.54 12.44
CA LYS A 18 42.35 17.40 12.87
C LYS A 18 43.21 16.66 11.85
N MET A 19 42.70 15.57 11.28
CA MET A 19 43.41 14.82 10.24
C MET A 19 43.73 15.69 9.03
N LEU A 20 42.82 16.60 8.65
CA LEU A 20 43.02 17.54 7.55
C LEU A 20 44.02 18.64 7.90
N GLU A 21 43.92 19.21 9.11
CA GLU A 21 44.81 20.28 9.60
C GLU A 21 46.25 19.79 9.80
N GLU A 22 46.41 18.56 10.27
CA GLU A 22 47.71 17.96 10.63
C GLU A 22 48.29 17.08 9.50
N ASP A 23 47.63 17.01 8.34
CA ASP A 23 47.99 16.17 7.17
C ASP A 23 48.42 14.75 7.56
N ARG A 24 47.56 14.06 8.34
CA ARG A 24 47.86 12.72 8.87
C ARG A 24 46.69 11.77 8.84
N GLY A 25 47.02 10.49 8.97
CA GLY A 25 46.04 9.43 9.24
C GLY A 25 45.48 9.47 10.68
N PRO A 26 44.43 8.68 10.95
CA PRO A 26 43.88 8.56 12.30
C PRO A 26 44.87 7.87 13.25
N THR A 27 44.98 8.37 14.47
CA THR A 27 45.70 7.68 15.55
C THR A 27 44.97 6.39 15.96
N PRO A 28 45.62 5.45 16.66
CA PRO A 28 44.95 4.23 17.14
C PRO A 28 43.71 4.50 18.01
N GLN A 29 43.71 5.56 18.81
CA GLN A 29 42.56 5.96 19.63
C GLN A 29 41.42 6.50 18.78
N GLU A 30 41.72 7.36 17.80
CA GLU A 30 40.73 7.90 16.86
C GLU A 30 40.14 6.79 15.98
N GLN A 31 40.96 5.84 15.55
CA GLN A 31 40.52 4.68 14.78
C GLN A 31 39.48 3.86 15.56
N ARG A 32 39.70 3.61 16.87
CA ARG A 32 38.71 2.92 17.71
C ARG A 32 37.36 3.66 17.75
N VAL A 33 37.36 4.99 17.74
CA VAL A 33 36.12 5.79 17.70
C VAL A 33 35.41 5.63 16.36
N LEU A 34 36.16 5.69 15.24
CA LEU A 34 35.64 5.49 13.89
C LEU A 34 35.07 4.07 13.69
N ASP A 35 35.76 3.05 14.20
CA ASP A 35 35.34 1.65 14.16
C ASP A 35 34.05 1.46 14.98
N SER A 36 34.01 2.03 16.20
CA SER A 36 32.83 1.99 17.08
C SER A 36 31.61 2.63 16.40
N ARG A 37 31.81 3.79 15.75
CA ARG A 37 30.77 4.45 14.96
C ARG A 37 30.28 3.57 13.82
N THR A 38 31.21 2.97 13.08
CA THR A 38 30.89 2.09 11.93
C THR A 38 30.09 0.87 12.37
N ALA A 39 30.48 0.24 13.49
CA ALA A 39 29.77 -0.88 14.08
C ALA A 39 28.33 -0.50 14.48
N LEU A 40 28.13 0.65 15.14
CA LEU A 40 26.80 1.11 15.51
C LEU A 40 25.93 1.45 14.30
N ILE A 41 26.48 2.07 13.26
CA ILE A 41 25.75 2.32 12.00
C ILE A 41 25.29 1.00 11.39
N LYS A 42 26.17 -0.01 11.35
CA LYS A 42 25.83 -1.34 10.83
C LYS A 42 24.68 -1.97 11.63
N THR A 43 24.77 -2.02 12.95
CA THR A 43 23.70 -2.56 13.82
C THR A 43 22.37 -1.81 13.62
N ARG A 44 22.42 -0.48 13.47
CA ARG A 44 21.21 0.34 13.25
C ARG A 44 20.59 0.00 11.89
N ASN A 45 21.41 -0.11 10.85
CA ASN A 45 20.95 -0.44 9.51
C ASN A 45 20.34 -1.85 9.48
N GLU A 46 20.97 -2.84 10.13
CA GLU A 46 20.42 -4.20 10.26
C GLU A 46 19.06 -4.21 10.99
N ALA A 47 18.89 -3.40 12.03
CA ALA A 47 17.62 -3.25 12.71
C ALA A 47 16.55 -2.60 11.81
N ARG A 48 16.91 -1.54 11.09
CA ARG A 48 16.05 -0.88 10.10
C ARG A 48 15.63 -1.86 9.00
N ASP A 49 16.57 -2.61 8.44
CA ASP A 49 16.33 -3.50 7.31
C ASP A 49 15.42 -4.67 7.72
N ARG A 50 15.60 -5.21 8.94
CA ARG A 50 14.65 -6.17 9.52
C ARG A 50 13.25 -5.58 9.69
N GLN A 51 13.14 -4.33 10.14
CA GLN A 51 11.85 -3.66 10.26
C GLN A 51 11.18 -3.47 8.90
N LEU A 52 11.94 -3.06 7.88
CA LEU A 52 11.45 -2.92 6.51
C LEU A 52 10.99 -4.26 5.93
N ALA A 53 11.79 -5.32 6.08
CA ALA A 53 11.43 -6.66 5.64
C ALA A 53 10.12 -7.16 6.29
N ASN A 54 9.95 -6.92 7.59
CA ASN A 54 8.72 -7.28 8.29
C ASN A 54 7.49 -6.50 7.78
N MET A 55 7.65 -5.22 7.42
CA MET A 55 6.55 -4.44 6.84
C MET A 55 6.21 -4.89 5.43
N LEU A 56 7.20 -5.19 4.60
CA LEU A 56 7.01 -5.76 3.26
C LEU A 56 6.31 -7.13 3.31
N HIS A 57 6.68 -7.97 4.27
CA HIS A 57 6.00 -9.25 4.45
C HIS A 57 4.54 -9.05 4.89
N ALA A 58 4.30 -8.19 5.88
CA ALA A 58 2.97 -8.00 6.45
C ALA A 58 1.97 -7.33 5.48
N LEU A 59 2.43 -6.37 4.67
CA LEU A 59 1.60 -5.69 3.67
C LEU A 59 1.71 -6.32 2.27
N GLY A 60 2.55 -7.35 2.13
CA GLY A 60 2.81 -8.07 0.88
C GLY A 60 1.57 -8.39 0.04
N PRO A 61 0.52 -8.98 0.66
CA PRO A 61 -0.70 -9.34 -0.07
C PRO A 61 -1.45 -8.17 -0.71
N LEU A 62 -1.15 -6.92 -0.34
CA LEU A 62 -1.84 -5.74 -0.85
C LEU A 62 -1.18 -5.14 -2.09
N GLU A 63 0.00 -5.61 -2.51
CA GLU A 63 0.80 -4.99 -3.58
C GLU A 63 0.06 -4.86 -4.92
N THR A 64 -0.92 -5.72 -5.19
CA THR A 64 -1.62 -5.82 -6.49
C THR A 64 -3.06 -5.31 -6.45
N ILE A 65 -3.52 -4.75 -5.33
CA ILE A 65 -4.89 -4.25 -5.23
C ILE A 65 -5.08 -3.04 -6.14
N SER A 66 -5.97 -3.19 -7.11
CA SER A 66 -6.28 -2.16 -8.10
C SER A 66 -7.02 -1.00 -7.45
N ALA A 67 -6.72 0.22 -7.90
CA ALA A 67 -7.52 1.38 -7.53
C ALA A 67 -8.98 1.22 -7.97
N PRO A 68 -9.94 1.73 -7.18
CA PRO A 68 -11.33 1.77 -7.59
C PRO A 68 -11.51 2.66 -8.82
N LYS A 69 -12.47 2.30 -9.66
CA LYS A 69 -12.94 3.16 -10.75
C LYS A 69 -14.00 4.13 -10.23
N THR A 70 -14.01 5.32 -10.80
CA THR A 70 -15.07 6.33 -10.62
C THR A 70 -15.47 6.88 -11.98
N THR A 71 -16.67 7.44 -12.10
CA THR A 71 -17.15 8.06 -13.33
C THR A 71 -18.02 9.27 -13.00
N THR A 72 -17.98 10.28 -13.87
CA THR A 72 -18.88 11.43 -13.86
C THR A 72 -19.96 11.32 -14.95
N SER A 73 -19.93 10.24 -15.75
CA SER A 73 -20.91 10.01 -16.80
C SER A 73 -22.31 9.83 -16.21
N ARG A 74 -23.31 10.38 -16.90
CA ARG A 74 -24.73 10.19 -16.58
C ARG A 74 -25.33 8.95 -17.26
N LEU A 75 -24.57 8.29 -18.15
CA LEU A 75 -25.02 7.08 -18.82
C LEU A 75 -25.09 5.93 -17.82
N ALA A 76 -26.26 5.31 -17.70
CA ALA A 76 -26.52 4.23 -16.76
C ALA A 76 -25.57 3.03 -16.97
N SER A 77 -25.31 2.67 -18.23
CA SER A 77 -24.37 1.60 -18.59
C SER A 77 -22.96 1.83 -18.03
N VAL A 78 -22.43 3.05 -18.17
CA VAL A 78 -21.10 3.40 -17.65
C VAL A 78 -21.06 3.39 -16.11
N GLN A 79 -22.15 3.80 -15.46
CA GLN A 79 -22.26 3.74 -13.99
C GLN A 79 -22.29 2.29 -13.51
N GLN A 80 -23.08 1.44 -14.16
CA GLN A 80 -23.18 0.01 -13.88
C GLN A 80 -21.82 -0.69 -14.07
N ASP A 81 -21.09 -0.41 -15.15
CA ASP A 81 -19.75 -0.96 -15.41
C ASP A 81 -18.76 -0.63 -14.27
N VAL A 82 -18.77 0.60 -13.79
CA VAL A 82 -17.91 1.04 -12.68
C VAL A 82 -18.30 0.35 -11.37
N MET A 83 -19.60 0.25 -11.09
CA MET A 83 -20.14 -0.45 -9.92
C MET A 83 -19.74 -1.93 -9.92
N GLN A 84 -19.95 -2.63 -11.03
CA GLN A 84 -19.59 -4.04 -11.19
C GLN A 84 -18.08 -4.26 -11.11
N PHE A 85 -17.28 -3.39 -11.73
CA PHE A 85 -15.82 -3.47 -11.62
C PHE A 85 -15.36 -3.38 -10.16
N ASN A 86 -15.82 -2.37 -9.42
CA ASN A 86 -15.41 -2.17 -8.03
C ASN A 86 -15.86 -3.33 -7.13
N ALA A 87 -17.09 -3.79 -7.30
CA ALA A 87 -17.62 -4.90 -6.51
C ALA A 87 -16.88 -6.21 -6.81
N SER A 88 -16.57 -6.49 -8.08
CA SER A 88 -15.75 -7.63 -8.50
C SER A 88 -14.34 -7.59 -7.90
N LYS A 89 -13.69 -6.42 -7.88
CA LYS A 89 -12.36 -6.25 -7.27
C LYS A 89 -12.39 -6.44 -5.76
N LEU A 90 -13.40 -5.89 -5.08
CA LEU A 90 -13.57 -6.09 -3.63
C LEU A 90 -13.77 -7.57 -3.30
N ARG A 91 -14.66 -8.27 -4.04
CA ARG A 91 -14.87 -9.70 -3.82
C ARG A 91 -13.58 -10.49 -4.02
N SER A 92 -12.87 -10.27 -5.12
CA SER A 92 -11.62 -10.99 -5.39
C SER A 92 -10.57 -10.79 -4.27
N ALA A 93 -10.54 -9.61 -3.66
CA ALA A 93 -9.70 -9.36 -2.50
C ALA A 93 -10.20 -10.12 -1.25
N GLN A 94 -11.52 -10.13 -1.00
CA GLN A 94 -12.13 -10.85 0.11
C GLN A 94 -11.96 -12.38 0.01
N GLU A 95 -12.05 -12.95 -1.19
CA GLU A 95 -11.78 -14.38 -1.48
C GLU A 95 -10.33 -14.76 -1.15
N GLN A 96 -9.40 -13.82 -1.32
CA GLN A 96 -8.00 -13.96 -0.90
C GLN A 96 -7.81 -13.70 0.62
N GLY A 97 -8.90 -13.48 1.36
CA GLY A 97 -8.89 -13.20 2.79
C GLY A 97 -8.44 -11.78 3.15
N LEU A 98 -8.36 -10.88 2.17
CA LEU A 98 -7.86 -9.52 2.33
C LEU A 98 -8.98 -8.62 2.83
N GLN A 99 -8.88 -8.21 4.10
CA GLN A 99 -9.84 -7.34 4.76
C GLN A 99 -9.07 -6.16 5.38
N PRO A 100 -9.49 -4.89 5.17
CA PRO A 100 -8.78 -3.72 5.68
C PRO A 100 -8.44 -3.80 7.17
N ALA A 101 -9.36 -4.31 7.99
CA ALA A 101 -9.17 -4.45 9.43
C ALA A 101 -7.92 -5.27 9.82
N LYS A 102 -7.57 -6.30 9.02
CA LYS A 102 -6.39 -7.15 9.27
C LYS A 102 -5.07 -6.42 9.04
N PHE A 103 -5.06 -5.41 8.17
CA PHE A 103 -3.84 -4.71 7.75
C PHE A 103 -3.68 -3.33 8.38
N ALA A 104 -4.73 -2.76 8.99
CA ALA A 104 -4.74 -1.41 9.55
C ALA A 104 -3.54 -1.11 10.48
N ARG A 105 -3.20 -2.06 11.37
CA ARG A 105 -2.05 -1.90 12.28
C ARG A 105 -0.72 -1.89 11.54
N HIS A 106 -0.59 -2.70 10.49
CA HIS A 106 0.63 -2.78 9.67
C HIS A 106 0.78 -1.54 8.79
N TYR A 107 -0.31 -1.05 8.21
CA TYR A 107 -0.35 0.21 7.46
C TYR A 107 0.06 1.40 8.34
N ALA A 108 -0.57 1.58 9.50
CA ALA A 108 -0.24 2.67 10.43
C ALA A 108 1.22 2.62 10.93
N ARG A 109 1.83 1.42 10.96
CA ARG A 109 3.27 1.29 11.25
C ARG A 109 4.12 1.72 10.07
N ALA A 110 3.77 1.30 8.86
CA ALA A 110 4.47 1.69 7.64
C ALA A 110 4.41 3.21 7.42
N GLU A 111 3.23 3.81 7.56
CA GLU A 111 3.02 5.25 7.47
C GLU A 111 3.95 6.05 8.38
N ARG A 112 3.97 5.73 9.69
CA ARG A 112 4.86 6.38 10.66
C ARG A 112 6.35 6.21 10.36
N ARG A 113 6.73 5.17 9.63
CA ARG A 113 8.13 4.85 9.35
C ARG A 113 8.58 5.29 7.97
N LEU A 114 7.68 5.54 7.04
CA LEU A 114 7.99 5.72 5.63
C LEU A 114 9.00 6.85 5.40
N GLN A 115 8.79 8.00 6.04
CA GLN A 115 9.72 9.13 5.90
C GLN A 115 11.10 8.79 6.46
N SER A 116 11.17 8.21 7.66
CA SER A 116 12.45 7.77 8.24
C SER A 116 13.18 6.73 7.39
N LEU A 117 12.45 5.86 6.68
CA LEU A 117 13.05 4.89 5.77
C LEU A 117 13.64 5.56 4.53
N ARG A 118 12.95 6.54 3.95
CA ARG A 118 13.46 7.37 2.84
C ARG A 118 14.75 8.08 3.23
N ASP A 119 14.79 8.64 4.43
CA ASP A 119 15.92 9.48 4.88
C ASP A 119 17.11 8.67 5.41
N SER A 120 16.89 7.40 5.77
CA SER A 120 17.93 6.58 6.43
C SER A 120 18.83 5.81 5.48
N GLY A 121 18.63 5.90 4.16
CA GLY A 121 19.35 5.08 3.18
C GLY A 121 18.92 3.62 3.17
N ALA A 122 17.64 3.34 3.44
CA ALA A 122 17.06 2.02 3.19
C ALA A 122 17.09 1.71 1.68
N PRO A 123 17.09 0.43 1.26
CA PRO A 123 17.07 0.09 -0.16
C PRO A 123 15.87 0.72 -0.86
N PHE A 124 16.13 1.58 -1.85
CA PHE A 124 15.12 2.39 -2.53
C PHE A 124 13.98 1.55 -3.11
N THR A 125 14.32 0.44 -3.76
CA THR A 125 13.35 -0.50 -4.36
C THR A 125 12.40 -1.08 -3.32
N ASN A 126 12.89 -1.40 -2.12
CA ASN A 126 12.08 -1.91 -1.01
C ASN A 126 11.17 -0.81 -0.43
N VAL A 127 11.64 0.44 -0.35
CA VAL A 127 10.81 1.57 0.09
C VAL A 127 9.70 1.87 -0.92
N GLN A 128 9.99 1.85 -2.22
CA GLN A 128 8.96 1.98 -3.27
C GLN A 128 7.95 0.82 -3.22
N ARG A 129 8.43 -0.40 -3.00
CA ARG A 129 7.58 -1.57 -2.87
C ARG A 129 6.60 -1.42 -1.68
N LEU A 130 7.10 -0.93 -0.54
CA LEU A 130 6.28 -0.64 0.63
C LEU A 130 5.21 0.42 0.32
N GLN A 131 5.54 1.47 -0.44
CA GLN A 131 4.58 2.49 -0.85
C GLN A 131 3.45 1.92 -1.70
N ARG A 132 3.77 1.08 -2.71
CA ARG A 132 2.74 0.41 -3.51
C ARG A 132 1.82 -0.48 -2.68
N MET A 133 2.36 -1.16 -1.66
CA MET A 133 1.55 -1.96 -0.73
C MET A 133 0.65 -1.07 0.15
N MET A 134 1.12 0.12 0.53
CA MET A 134 0.31 1.11 1.23
C MET A 134 -0.80 1.67 0.33
N GLU A 135 -0.51 2.00 -0.93
CA GLU A 135 -1.52 2.38 -1.93
C GLU A 135 -2.55 1.26 -2.12
N GLY A 136 -2.11 -0.01 -2.14
CA GLY A 136 -2.99 -1.17 -2.19
C GLY A 136 -3.93 -1.27 -0.99
N TYR A 137 -3.49 -0.87 0.21
CA TYR A 137 -4.36 -0.77 1.38
C TYR A 137 -5.43 0.31 1.18
N ASP A 138 -5.03 1.50 0.73
CA ASP A 138 -5.94 2.62 0.48
C ASP A 138 -6.97 2.25 -0.60
N ASN A 139 -6.53 1.56 -1.66
CA ASN A 139 -7.40 1.02 -2.70
C ASN A 139 -8.43 0.04 -2.13
N LEU A 140 -8.02 -0.88 -1.25
CA LEU A 140 -8.92 -1.84 -0.61
C LEU A 140 -9.97 -1.15 0.26
N VAL A 141 -9.56 -0.16 1.07
CA VAL A 141 -10.47 0.64 1.90
C VAL A 141 -11.47 1.40 1.03
N ASN A 142 -11.00 2.00 -0.07
CA ASN A 142 -11.88 2.76 -0.96
C ASN A 142 -12.85 1.86 -1.73
N LEU A 143 -12.41 0.66 -2.16
CA LEU A 143 -13.29 -0.35 -2.75
C LEU A 143 -14.41 -0.73 -1.78
N GLU A 144 -14.08 -1.02 -0.51
CA GLU A 144 -15.06 -1.35 0.53
C GLU A 144 -16.05 -0.21 0.75
N ASN A 145 -15.57 1.02 0.84
CA ASN A 145 -16.41 2.20 1.05
C ASN A 145 -17.35 2.48 -0.12
N ILE A 146 -16.84 2.40 -1.37
CA ILE A 146 -17.65 2.63 -2.58
C ILE A 146 -18.73 1.57 -2.70
N VAL A 147 -18.37 0.28 -2.57
CA VAL A 147 -19.34 -0.81 -2.70
C VAL A 147 -20.41 -0.72 -1.61
N ARG A 148 -20.02 -0.46 -0.34
CA ARG A 148 -20.99 -0.26 0.75
C ARG A 148 -21.93 0.90 0.48
N HIS A 149 -21.41 2.04 0.02
CA HIS A 149 -22.25 3.20 -0.29
C HIS A 149 -23.26 2.88 -1.40
N THR A 150 -22.83 2.18 -2.43
CA THR A 150 -23.70 1.78 -3.54
C THR A 150 -24.76 0.77 -3.10
N ASP A 151 -24.39 -0.21 -2.27
CA ASP A 151 -25.34 -1.18 -1.70
C ASP A 151 -26.40 -0.49 -0.84
N ASP A 152 -26.00 0.49 -0.01
CA ASP A 152 -26.93 1.29 0.79
C ASP A 152 -27.88 2.10 -0.09
N GLN A 153 -27.41 2.63 -1.22
CA GLN A 153 -28.25 3.36 -2.18
C GLN A 153 -29.24 2.44 -2.89
N LEU A 154 -28.80 1.29 -3.39
CA LEU A 154 -29.67 0.31 -4.06
C LEU A 154 -30.76 -0.19 -3.11
N GLN A 155 -30.40 -0.51 -1.86
CA GLN A 155 -31.37 -0.94 -0.86
C GLN A 155 -32.43 0.13 -0.57
N ARG A 156 -32.06 1.41 -0.50
CA ARG A 156 -33.03 2.52 -0.32
C ARG A 156 -33.99 2.66 -1.51
N MET A 157 -33.55 2.26 -2.70
CA MET A 157 -34.39 2.25 -3.91
C MET A 157 -35.20 0.95 -4.06
N GLY A 158 -35.09 0.01 -3.11
CA GLY A 158 -35.76 -1.29 -3.17
C GLY A 158 -35.09 -2.31 -4.11
N GLY A 159 -33.90 -2.00 -4.62
CA GLY A 159 -33.11 -2.89 -5.47
C GLY A 159 -32.20 -3.84 -4.67
N PRO A 160 -31.73 -4.93 -5.29
CA PRO A 160 -30.77 -5.85 -4.69
C PRO A 160 -29.39 -5.17 -4.50
N ARG A 161 -28.63 -5.61 -3.49
CA ARG A 161 -27.25 -5.16 -3.27
C ARG A 161 -26.29 -5.81 -4.27
N LEU A 162 -25.25 -5.09 -4.68
CA LEU A 162 -24.24 -5.57 -5.65
C LEU A 162 -23.59 -6.87 -5.20
N MET A 163 -23.18 -6.95 -3.94
CA MET A 163 -22.49 -8.12 -3.41
C MET A 163 -23.40 -9.36 -3.34
N ASP A 164 -24.71 -9.16 -3.22
CA ASP A 164 -25.72 -10.23 -3.16
C ASP A 164 -26.12 -10.69 -4.58
N SER A 165 -26.17 -9.77 -5.55
CA SER A 165 -26.58 -10.04 -6.93
C SER A 165 -25.47 -10.56 -7.82
N MET A 166 -24.21 -10.45 -7.40
CA MET A 166 -23.10 -10.80 -8.27
C MET A 166 -22.84 -12.33 -8.23
N PRO A 167 -22.78 -12.99 -9.40
CA PRO A 167 -22.65 -14.43 -9.49
C PRO A 167 -21.34 -14.98 -8.94
N THR A 168 -21.43 -16.15 -8.31
CA THR A 168 -20.29 -16.82 -7.65
C THR A 168 -19.63 -17.86 -8.57
N LEU A 169 -20.37 -18.37 -9.55
CA LEU A 169 -19.89 -19.36 -10.52
C LEU A 169 -19.44 -18.72 -11.85
N PRO A 170 -18.47 -19.31 -12.58
CA PRO A 170 -18.08 -18.85 -13.91
C PRO A 170 -19.24 -18.79 -14.91
N GLU A 171 -20.12 -19.79 -14.89
CA GLU A 171 -21.26 -19.91 -15.82
C GLU A 171 -22.31 -18.82 -15.58
N GLU A 172 -22.65 -18.56 -14.31
CA GLU A 172 -23.55 -17.48 -13.92
C GLU A 172 -22.99 -16.09 -14.30
N ARG A 173 -21.66 -15.92 -14.28
CA ARG A 173 -21.00 -14.68 -14.75
C ARG A 173 -21.14 -14.46 -16.25
N THR A 174 -21.10 -15.54 -17.04
CA THR A 174 -21.30 -15.46 -18.50
C THR A 174 -22.76 -15.13 -18.79
N GLN A 175 -23.70 -15.81 -18.13
CA GLN A 175 -25.13 -15.55 -18.27
C GLN A 175 -25.52 -14.14 -17.84
N MET A 176 -24.98 -13.62 -16.74
CA MET A 176 -25.26 -12.25 -16.31
C MET A 176 -24.78 -11.23 -17.36
N ARG A 177 -23.61 -11.43 -17.98
CA ARG A 177 -23.17 -10.55 -19.08
C ARG A 177 -24.08 -10.64 -20.29
N GLU A 178 -24.49 -11.84 -20.68
CA GLU A 178 -25.40 -12.05 -21.82
C GLU A 178 -26.77 -11.40 -21.58
N ASN A 179 -27.30 -11.51 -20.36
CA ASN A 179 -28.54 -10.85 -19.96
C ASN A 179 -28.40 -9.32 -19.93
N ASP A 180 -27.29 -8.79 -19.41
CA ASP A 180 -27.01 -7.35 -19.42
C ASP A 180 -26.92 -6.80 -20.86
N TYR A 181 -26.32 -7.55 -21.79
CA TYR A 181 -26.30 -7.19 -23.22
C TYR A 181 -27.70 -7.23 -23.85
N ALA A 182 -28.50 -8.26 -23.52
CA ALA A 182 -29.85 -8.39 -24.02
C ALA A 182 -30.79 -7.28 -23.50
N GLU A 183 -30.72 -6.95 -22.21
CA GLU A 183 -31.49 -5.83 -21.62
C GLU A 183 -31.07 -4.49 -22.23
N GLN A 184 -29.77 -4.28 -22.52
CA GLN A 184 -29.32 -3.07 -23.23
C GLN A 184 -29.83 -3.01 -24.67
N GLU A 185 -29.82 -4.12 -25.41
CA GLU A 185 -30.39 -4.17 -26.76
C GLU A 185 -31.89 -3.90 -26.74
N GLU A 186 -32.62 -4.46 -25.77
CA GLU A 186 -34.05 -4.19 -25.61
C GLU A 186 -34.33 -2.73 -25.23
N ALA A 187 -33.54 -2.13 -24.33
CA ALA A 187 -33.67 -0.71 -23.99
C ALA A 187 -33.42 0.19 -25.21
N MET A 188 -32.35 -0.07 -25.98
CA MET A 188 -32.05 0.66 -27.22
C MET A 188 -33.15 0.49 -28.28
N ARG A 189 -33.75 -0.70 -28.38
CA ARG A 189 -34.84 -0.99 -29.32
C ARG A 189 -36.16 -0.32 -28.90
N ASN A 190 -36.39 -0.18 -27.60
CA ASN A 190 -37.59 0.43 -27.03
C ASN A 190 -37.45 1.95 -26.78
N GLY A 191 -36.27 2.54 -27.08
CA GLY A 191 -36.06 3.99 -27.09
C GLY A 191 -35.86 4.63 -25.73
N TYR A 192 -35.40 3.87 -24.73
CA TYR A 192 -35.01 4.38 -23.40
C TYR A 192 -33.49 4.55 -23.27
#